data_AF-A0A1N7PGG9-F1
#
_entry.id   AF-A0A1N7PGG9-F1
#
_cell.length_a   1.000
_cell.length_b   1.000
_cell.length_c   1.000
_cell.angle_alpha   90.00
_cell.angle_beta   90.00
_cell.angle_gamma   90.00
#
_symmetry.space_group_name_H-M   'P 1'
#
loop_
_entity.id
_entity.type
_entity.pdbx_description
1 polymer ?
#
loop_
_entity_poly.entity_id
_entity_poly.type
_entity_poly.pdbx_seq_one_letter_code
_entity_poly.pdbx_strand_id
1 'polypeptide(L)'
;MKINTLDYQVVIKYFELIKTDNYHIVVDVYKIPINRSKLNFKIIKKFKTMNFTSKFAVAGMVALSFAFSGNAAAQSMKEKTVMVGGAAMYPSKNIVENAVNSKDHTTLVAAVKAAGLVETLQGEGPFTVFAPTNAAFAKLPKSAVDNLLKPENKSMLQGVLTYHVLPGKYSGKQVWAAVKAGGGKAEMKTVQGEALTFWTKGKDLYVSDVKGNKAKVTIADVNQSNGVIHVIDTVLMP
;
A
#
# COMPACT_ATOMS: atom_id res chain seq x y z
N MET A 1 -16.19 10.68 -29.71
CA MET A 1 -15.16 9.77 -29.19
C MET A 1 -15.37 9.66 -27.68
N LYS A 2 -16.01 8.59 -27.19
CA LYS A 2 -16.19 8.36 -25.75
C LYS A 2 -14.84 7.99 -25.15
N ILE A 3 -14.33 8.78 -24.21
CA ILE A 3 -13.03 8.56 -23.57
C ILE A 3 -13.32 7.93 -22.21
N ASN A 4 -12.93 6.67 -22.01
CA ASN A 4 -12.97 6.02 -20.70
C ASN A 4 -11.92 6.67 -19.80
N THR A 5 -12.38 7.29 -18.70
CA THR A 5 -11.62 8.13 -17.77
C THR A 5 -10.87 7.37 -16.67
N LEU A 6 -10.91 6.03 -16.68
CA LEU A 6 -10.45 5.23 -15.54
C LEU A 6 -8.92 5.07 -15.41
N ASP A 7 -8.15 5.25 -16.50
CA ASP A 7 -6.70 5.01 -16.49
C ASP A 7 -5.82 6.27 -16.57
N TYR A 8 -6.44 7.45 -16.70
CA TYR A 8 -5.71 8.68 -17.02
C TYR A 8 -6.34 9.91 -16.38
N GLN A 9 -5.50 10.82 -15.91
CA GLN A 9 -5.94 12.17 -15.54
C GLN A 9 -5.74 13.14 -16.70
N VAL A 10 -6.70 14.04 -16.88
CA VAL A 10 -6.64 15.14 -17.85
C VAL A 10 -6.23 16.38 -17.09
N VAL A 11 -5.11 17.01 -17.50
CA VAL A 11 -4.60 18.23 -16.85
C VAL A 11 -4.47 19.34 -17.88
N ILE A 12 -5.02 20.51 -17.54
CA ILE A 12 -4.89 21.75 -18.31
C ILE A 12 -3.73 22.52 -17.68
N LYS A 13 -2.66 22.75 -18.46
CA LYS A 13 -1.41 23.31 -17.91
C LYS A 13 -1.17 24.77 -18.25
N TYR A 14 -1.83 25.29 -19.29
CA TYR A 14 -1.60 26.64 -19.78
C TYR A 14 -2.89 27.26 -20.33
N PHE A 15 -3.14 28.52 -19.97
CA PHE A 15 -4.28 29.33 -20.39
C PHE A 15 -3.73 30.72 -20.73
N GLU A 16 -3.82 31.10 -22.00
CA GLU A 16 -3.43 32.44 -22.43
C GLU A 16 -4.58 33.06 -23.22
N LEU A 17 -4.98 34.26 -22.80
CA LEU A 17 -6.04 35.03 -23.43
C LEU A 17 -5.40 36.08 -24.33
N ILE A 18 -5.40 35.82 -25.63
CA ILE A 18 -4.78 36.74 -26.59
C ILE A 18 -5.89 37.65 -27.13
N LYS A 19 -5.73 38.96 -26.94
CA LYS A 19 -6.65 39.97 -27.48
C LYS A 19 -6.15 40.43 -28.84
N THR A 20 -6.90 40.08 -29.88
CA THR A 20 -6.85 40.70 -31.22
C THR A 20 -8.24 41.32 -31.50
N ASP A 21 -8.69 41.40 -32.75
CA ASP A 21 -10.04 41.88 -33.11
C ASP A 21 -11.18 40.99 -32.55
N ASN A 22 -10.85 39.76 -32.13
CA ASN A 22 -11.71 38.83 -31.39
C ASN A 22 -10.95 38.20 -30.20
N TYR A 23 -11.68 37.61 -29.25
CA TYR A 23 -11.06 36.86 -28.15
C TYR A 23 -10.72 35.44 -28.58
N HIS A 24 -9.45 35.04 -28.40
CA HIS A 24 -9.00 33.67 -28.62
C HIS A 24 -8.58 33.02 -27.30
N ILE A 25 -8.97 31.75 -27.13
CA ILE A 25 -8.52 30.90 -26.02
C ILE A 25 -7.65 29.78 -26.60
N VAL A 26 -6.44 29.63 -26.07
CA VAL A 26 -5.55 28.51 -26.36
C VAL A 26 -5.47 27.64 -25.12
N VAL A 27 -5.79 26.34 -25.26
CA VAL A 27 -5.75 25.36 -24.16
C VAL A 27 -4.90 24.17 -24.59
N ASP A 28 -3.84 23.90 -23.82
CA ASP A 28 -3.06 22.67 -23.96
C ASP A 28 -3.57 21.62 -22.96
N VAL A 29 -4.09 20.52 -23.50
CA VAL A 29 -4.65 19.41 -22.72
C VAL A 29 -3.68 18.23 -22.73
N TYR A 30 -3.23 17.82 -21.55
CA TYR A 30 -2.30 16.71 -21.36
C TYR A 30 -3.02 15.49 -20.80
N LYS A 31 -2.63 14.30 -21.28
CA LYS A 31 -3.01 13.02 -20.67
C LYS A 31 -1.86 12.54 -19.80
N ILE A 32 -2.14 12.34 -18.52
CA ILE A 32 -1.15 11.86 -17.55
C ILE A 32 -1.56 10.45 -17.13
N PRO A 33 -0.73 9.42 -17.36
CA PRO A 33 -0.98 8.08 -16.84
C PRO A 33 -0.87 8.09 -15.32
N ILE A 34 -1.82 7.43 -14.65
CA ILE A 34 -1.88 7.37 -13.18
C ILE A 34 -0.73 6.54 -12.60
N ASN A 35 -0.15 5.62 -13.39
CA ASN A 35 0.96 4.76 -12.99
C ASN A 35 2.33 5.42 -13.26
N ARG A 36 3.14 5.61 -12.20
CA ARG A 36 4.40 6.41 -12.20
C ARG A 36 5.57 5.77 -12.96
N SER A 37 5.45 4.57 -13.50
CA SER A 37 6.57 3.89 -14.18
C SER A 37 6.82 4.34 -15.63
N LYS A 38 5.95 5.17 -16.22
CA LYS A 38 6.13 5.73 -17.58
C LYS A 38 5.70 7.19 -17.65
N LEU A 39 6.57 8.12 -17.21
CA LEU A 39 6.39 9.56 -17.52
C LEU A 39 6.76 9.82 -18.99
N ASN A 40 5.84 9.51 -19.91
CA ASN A 40 5.88 10.00 -21.28
C ASN A 40 4.68 10.94 -21.49
N PHE A 41 4.95 12.25 -21.45
CA PHE A 41 3.94 13.27 -21.73
C PHE A 41 3.66 13.31 -23.23
N LYS A 42 2.54 12.74 -23.67
CA LYS A 42 2.12 12.81 -25.07
C LYS A 42 1.00 13.85 -25.21
N ILE A 43 1.25 14.93 -25.96
CA ILE A 43 0.24 15.91 -26.33
C ILE A 43 -0.75 15.20 -27.25
N ILE A 44 -2.04 15.18 -26.91
CA ILE A 44 -3.03 14.36 -27.64
C ILE A 44 -3.87 15.21 -28.60
N LYS A 45 -3.97 16.52 -28.37
CA LYS A 45 -4.73 17.40 -29.26
C LYS A 45 -4.32 18.86 -29.07
N LYS A 46 -3.80 19.49 -30.11
CA LYS A 46 -3.80 20.95 -30.24
C LYS A 46 -5.15 21.33 -30.86
N PHE A 47 -6.06 21.90 -30.06
CA PHE A 47 -7.31 22.40 -30.61
C PHE A 47 -7.13 23.80 -31.19
N LYS A 48 -7.70 23.96 -32.39
CA LYS A 48 -7.77 25.17 -33.20
C LYS A 48 -8.55 26.25 -32.46
N THR A 49 -8.11 27.49 -32.60
CA THR A 49 -8.65 28.73 -32.02
C THR A 49 -10.19 28.82 -32.11
N MET A 50 -10.85 29.13 -30.99
CA MET A 50 -12.26 29.57 -30.97
C MET A 50 -12.32 31.09 -30.88
N ASN A 51 -13.23 31.70 -31.64
CA ASN A 51 -13.41 33.16 -31.71
C ASN A 51 -14.66 33.55 -30.92
N PHE A 52 -14.51 34.43 -29.94
CA PHE A 52 -15.64 34.99 -29.19
C PHE A 52 -15.73 36.51 -29.39
N THR A 53 -16.95 36.99 -29.63
CA THR A 53 -17.26 38.40 -29.93
C THR A 53 -17.64 39.23 -28.70
N SER A 54 -17.86 38.63 -27.52
CA SER A 54 -18.22 39.36 -26.30
C SER A 54 -17.37 38.97 -25.08
N LYS A 55 -16.95 39.99 -24.30
CA LYS A 55 -16.16 39.83 -23.07
C LYS A 55 -16.87 39.00 -22.00
N PHE A 56 -18.20 39.09 -21.94
CA PHE A 56 -19.00 38.40 -20.92
C PHE A 56 -19.14 36.90 -21.18
N ALA A 57 -19.17 36.46 -22.44
CA ALA A 57 -19.18 35.03 -22.78
C ALA A 57 -17.84 34.35 -22.38
N VAL A 58 -16.73 35.06 -22.54
CA VAL A 58 -15.39 34.59 -22.13
C VAL A 58 -15.30 34.47 -20.61
N ALA A 59 -15.74 35.48 -19.85
CA ALA A 59 -15.72 35.44 -18.38
C ALA A 59 -16.62 34.33 -17.81
N GLY A 60 -17.80 34.10 -18.40
CA GLY A 60 -18.72 33.02 -18.01
C GLY A 60 -18.14 31.62 -18.27
N MET A 61 -17.46 31.41 -19.41
CA MET A 61 -16.78 30.13 -19.69
C MET A 61 -15.53 29.93 -18.83
N VAL A 62 -14.76 30.98 -18.53
CA VAL A 62 -13.62 30.87 -17.59
C VAL A 62 -14.14 30.50 -16.19
N ALA A 63 -15.24 31.10 -15.72
CA ALA A 63 -15.85 30.74 -14.45
C ALA A 63 -16.39 29.28 -14.44
N LEU A 64 -16.98 28.81 -15.54
CA LEU A 64 -17.38 27.40 -15.67
C LEU A 64 -16.16 26.45 -15.78
N SER A 65 -15.06 26.91 -16.39
CA SER A 65 -13.80 26.14 -16.47
C SER A 65 -13.15 26.02 -15.10
N PHE A 66 -13.21 27.08 -14.27
CA PHE A 66 -12.81 27.05 -12.88
C PHE A 66 -13.77 26.26 -11.99
N ALA A 67 -15.07 26.20 -12.30
CA ALA A 67 -16.03 25.35 -11.58
C ALA A 67 -15.90 23.85 -11.96
N PHE A 68 -15.51 23.54 -13.20
CA PHE A 68 -15.16 22.17 -13.63
C PHE A 68 -13.72 21.78 -13.26
N SER A 69 -12.86 22.75 -12.98
CA SER A 69 -11.51 22.56 -12.41
C SER A 69 -11.49 22.70 -10.87
N GLY A 70 -12.63 23.04 -10.27
CA GLY A 70 -12.78 23.36 -8.85
C GLY A 70 -12.86 22.16 -7.92
N ASN A 71 -13.01 20.94 -8.46
CA ASN A 71 -12.87 19.69 -7.70
C ASN A 71 -11.56 18.94 -8.01
N ALA A 72 -10.64 19.54 -8.78
CA ALA A 72 -9.26 19.05 -8.91
C ALA A 72 -8.31 19.68 -7.88
N ALA A 73 -8.82 20.54 -6.98
CA ALA A 73 -8.21 20.74 -5.68
C ALA A 73 -8.38 19.44 -4.90
N ALA A 74 -7.38 18.56 -5.05
CA ALA A 74 -6.88 17.71 -3.99
C ALA A 74 -7.91 17.45 -2.87
N GLN A 75 -8.97 16.70 -3.18
CA GLN A 75 -9.40 15.71 -2.21
C GLN A 75 -8.22 14.75 -2.14
N SER A 76 -7.25 15.12 -1.31
CA SER A 76 -6.56 14.18 -0.46
C SER A 76 -7.68 13.28 0.03
N MET A 77 -7.88 12.15 -0.67
CA MET A 77 -8.49 11.00 -0.04
C MET A 77 -7.64 10.85 1.19
N LYS A 78 -8.21 11.24 2.33
CA LYS A 78 -7.63 11.08 3.64
C LYS A 78 -7.63 9.58 3.81
N GLU A 79 -6.67 8.93 3.16
CA GLU A 79 -6.49 7.50 3.23
C GLU A 79 -6.45 7.18 4.72
N LYS A 80 -7.17 6.13 5.12
CA LYS A 80 -7.21 5.69 6.51
C LYS A 80 -5.84 5.12 6.85
N THR A 81 -4.91 6.03 7.09
CA THR A 81 -3.50 5.75 7.37
C THR A 81 -3.38 5.27 8.80
N VAL A 82 -2.54 4.26 8.99
CA VAL A 82 -2.21 3.73 10.30
C VAL A 82 -0.76 4.11 10.58
N MET A 83 -0.48 4.59 11.79
CA MET A 83 0.88 4.91 12.21
C MET A 83 1.55 3.65 12.73
N VAL A 84 2.69 3.28 12.14
CA VAL A 84 3.47 2.10 12.52
C VAL A 84 4.94 2.50 12.63
N GLY A 85 5.50 2.48 13.84
CA GLY A 85 6.89 2.88 14.09
C GLY A 85 7.23 4.30 13.67
N GLY A 86 6.31 5.24 13.95
CA GLY A 86 6.47 6.66 13.66
C GLY A 86 6.27 7.05 12.19
N ALA A 87 5.88 6.12 11.31
CA ALA A 87 5.60 6.37 9.91
C ALA A 87 4.13 6.09 9.56
N ALA A 88 3.56 6.91 8.68
CA ALA A 88 2.22 6.70 8.14
C ALA A 88 2.27 5.60 7.07
N MET A 89 1.47 4.55 7.26
CA MET A 89 1.27 3.48 6.30
C MET A 89 0.11 3.83 5.38
N TYR A 90 0.38 3.93 4.07
CA TYR A 90 -0.58 4.33 3.05
C TYR A 90 -1.17 3.10 2.35
N PRO A 91 -2.49 2.88 2.39
CA PRO A 91 -3.16 1.82 1.64
C PRO A 91 -2.87 1.78 0.14
N SER A 92 -2.48 2.90 -0.48
CA SER A 92 -2.08 2.95 -1.89
C SER A 92 -0.71 2.35 -2.19
N LYS A 93 0.15 2.13 -1.18
CA LYS A 93 1.49 1.55 -1.32
C LYS A 93 1.49 0.06 -1.01
N ASN A 94 2.42 -0.67 -1.64
CA ASN A 94 2.63 -2.09 -1.35
C ASN A 94 3.35 -2.29 0.00
N ILE A 95 3.31 -3.53 0.49
CA ILE A 95 3.89 -3.94 1.78
C ILE A 95 5.35 -3.49 1.94
N VAL A 96 6.18 -3.66 0.90
CA VAL A 96 7.61 -3.35 0.96
C VAL A 96 7.83 -1.83 1.02
N GLU A 97 7.14 -1.07 0.17
CA GLU A 97 7.23 0.40 0.12
C GLU A 97 6.81 1.09 1.42
N ASN A 98 5.87 0.51 2.15
CA ASN A 98 5.45 1.00 3.45
C ASN A 98 6.42 0.56 4.56
N ALA A 99 6.87 -0.70 4.55
CA ALA A 99 7.81 -1.23 5.54
C ALA A 99 9.16 -0.49 5.55
N VAL A 100 9.70 -0.10 4.39
CA VAL A 100 10.98 0.66 4.30
C VAL A 100 10.92 2.03 4.97
N ASN A 101 9.73 2.62 5.13
CA ASN A 101 9.55 3.93 5.74
C ASN A 101 9.37 3.85 7.27
N SER A 102 9.16 2.65 7.83
CA SER A 102 8.94 2.46 9.26
C SER A 102 10.25 2.17 9.99
N LYS A 103 10.53 2.95 11.04
CA LYS A 103 11.72 2.76 11.88
C LYS A 103 11.70 1.44 12.65
N ASP A 104 10.51 0.85 12.84
CA ASP A 104 10.32 -0.38 13.61
C ASP A 104 10.48 -1.65 12.76
N HIS A 105 10.67 -1.55 11.44
CA HIS A 105 10.68 -2.69 10.52
C HIS A 105 11.97 -2.83 9.70
N THR A 106 13.03 -2.11 10.09
CA THR A 106 14.31 -2.12 9.37
C THR A 106 14.92 -3.53 9.28
N THR A 107 14.83 -4.33 10.35
CA THR A 107 15.35 -5.71 10.35
C THR A 107 14.56 -6.62 9.42
N LEU A 108 13.23 -6.48 9.40
CA LEU A 108 12.36 -7.24 8.50
C LEU A 108 12.66 -6.92 7.03
N VAL A 109 12.85 -5.64 6.70
CA VAL A 109 13.21 -5.20 5.35
C VAL A 109 14.56 -5.79 4.93
N ALA A 110 15.55 -5.81 5.82
CA ALA A 110 16.85 -6.42 5.55
C ALA A 110 16.71 -7.93 5.30
N ALA A 111 15.91 -8.63 6.11
CA ALA A 111 15.63 -10.06 5.95
C ALA A 111 14.93 -10.37 4.61
N VAL A 112 13.91 -9.60 4.23
CA VAL A 112 13.18 -9.78 2.95
C VAL A 112 14.12 -9.57 1.75
N LYS A 113 15.02 -8.58 1.82
CA LYS A 113 16.04 -8.36 0.79
C LYS A 113 17.03 -9.52 0.72
N ALA A 114 17.55 -9.98 1.85
CA ALA A 114 18.48 -11.12 1.91
C ALA A 114 17.85 -12.42 1.39
N ALA A 115 16.56 -12.64 1.68
CA ALA A 115 15.79 -13.78 1.21
C ALA A 115 15.40 -13.67 -0.28
N GLY A 116 15.51 -12.50 -0.90
CA GLY A 116 15.08 -12.27 -2.28
C GLY A 116 13.56 -12.35 -2.46
N LEU A 117 12.78 -12.08 -1.41
CA LEU A 117 11.30 -12.16 -1.44
C LEU A 117 10.63 -10.82 -1.77
N VAL A 118 11.42 -9.79 -2.10
CA VAL A 118 10.92 -8.45 -2.42
C VAL A 118 9.89 -8.51 -3.56
N GLU A 119 10.22 -9.21 -4.65
CA GLU A 119 9.35 -9.33 -5.82
C GLU A 119 8.07 -10.12 -5.50
N THR A 120 8.19 -11.20 -4.72
CA THR A 120 7.05 -12.02 -4.27
C THR A 120 6.07 -11.21 -3.43
N LEU A 121 6.58 -10.42 -2.47
CA LEU A 121 5.77 -9.57 -1.60
C LEU A 121 5.31 -8.27 -2.28
N GLN A 122 5.79 -7.98 -3.49
CA GLN A 122 5.30 -6.91 -4.37
C GLN A 122 4.28 -7.40 -5.40
N GLY A 123 4.07 -8.73 -5.52
CA GLY A 123 3.07 -9.31 -6.39
C GLY A 123 1.63 -8.85 -6.06
N GLU A 124 0.69 -9.13 -6.97
CA GLU A 124 -0.67 -8.59 -6.95
C GLU A 124 -1.51 -8.97 -5.69
N GLY A 125 -1.09 -9.99 -4.94
CA GLY A 125 -1.79 -10.43 -3.74
C GLY A 125 -3.17 -11.03 -4.05
N PRO A 126 -4.01 -11.27 -3.03
CA PRO A 126 -3.91 -10.75 -1.68
C PRO A 126 -3.03 -11.56 -0.72
N PHE A 127 -2.23 -10.86 0.10
CA PHE A 127 -1.45 -11.44 1.19
C PHE A 127 -1.83 -10.88 2.55
N THR A 128 -1.69 -11.68 3.60
CA THR A 128 -1.74 -11.21 4.98
C THR A 128 -0.39 -11.48 5.63
N VAL A 129 0.31 -10.41 6.01
CA VAL A 129 1.68 -10.49 6.54
C VAL A 129 1.67 -10.15 8.02
N PHE A 130 2.22 -11.05 8.84
CA PHE A 130 2.49 -10.78 10.24
C PHE A 130 3.90 -10.23 10.39
N ALA A 131 4.02 -8.91 10.54
CA ALA A 131 5.30 -8.21 10.55
C ALA A 131 5.85 -8.07 11.98
N PRO A 132 6.91 -8.80 12.36
CA PRO A 132 7.58 -8.58 13.63
C PRO A 132 8.30 -7.23 13.64
N THR A 133 8.18 -6.52 14.77
CA THR A 133 8.94 -5.28 15.01
C THR A 133 10.41 -5.58 15.30
N ASN A 134 11.27 -4.55 15.23
CA ASN A 134 12.67 -4.64 15.67
C ASN A 134 12.80 -5.14 17.13
N ALA A 135 11.84 -4.79 18.00
CA ALA A 135 11.80 -5.28 19.37
C ALA A 135 11.52 -6.80 19.43
N ALA A 136 10.72 -7.34 18.51
CA ALA A 136 10.49 -8.77 18.38
C ALA A 136 11.78 -9.52 18.00
N PHE A 137 12.56 -8.97 17.06
CA PHE A 137 13.87 -9.51 16.70
C PHE A 137 14.88 -9.41 17.84
N ALA A 138 14.83 -8.34 18.65
CA ALA A 138 15.70 -8.16 19.81
C ALA A 138 15.45 -9.17 20.94
N LYS A 139 14.26 -9.80 20.99
CA LYS A 139 13.97 -10.91 21.92
C LYS A 139 14.69 -12.21 21.53
N LEU A 140 15.10 -12.36 20.28
CA LEU A 140 15.88 -13.51 19.84
C LEU A 140 17.34 -13.35 20.25
N PRO A 141 18.05 -14.44 20.57
CA PRO A 141 19.49 -14.40 20.76
C PRO A 141 20.15 -13.80 19.52
N LYS A 142 21.10 -12.88 19.71
CA LYS A 142 21.78 -12.22 18.58
C LYS A 142 22.42 -13.23 17.61
N SER A 143 22.95 -14.33 18.15
CA SER A 143 23.46 -15.46 17.37
C SER A 143 22.42 -16.12 16.47
N ALA A 144 21.14 -16.16 16.87
CA ALA A 144 20.06 -16.71 16.05
C ALA A 144 19.71 -15.79 14.88
N VAL A 145 19.64 -14.48 15.12
CA VAL A 145 19.37 -13.49 14.06
C VAL A 145 20.53 -13.44 13.06
N ASP A 146 21.77 -13.40 13.56
CA ASP A 146 22.96 -13.40 12.71
C ASP A 146 23.05 -14.69 11.89
N ASN A 147 22.73 -15.84 12.48
CA ASN A 147 22.66 -17.11 11.75
C ASN A 147 21.56 -17.09 10.68
N LEU A 148 20.36 -16.57 10.97
CA LEU A 148 19.27 -16.47 10.00
C LEU A 148 19.62 -15.57 8.81
N LEU A 149 20.43 -14.53 9.01
CA LEU A 149 20.85 -13.59 7.96
C LEU A 149 22.06 -14.06 7.15
N LYS A 150 22.67 -15.20 7.50
CA LYS A 150 23.79 -15.75 6.71
C LYS A 150 23.32 -16.16 5.31
N PRO A 151 24.11 -15.90 4.25
CA PRO A 151 23.77 -16.31 2.89
C PRO A 151 23.50 -17.82 2.76
N GLU A 152 24.25 -18.63 3.51
CA GLU A 152 24.10 -20.09 3.59
C GLU A 152 22.71 -20.52 4.09
N ASN A 153 22.07 -19.69 4.93
CA ASN A 153 20.76 -19.95 5.52
C ASN A 153 19.61 -19.27 4.78
N LYS A 154 19.84 -18.80 3.55
CA LYS A 154 18.82 -18.12 2.74
C LYS A 154 17.53 -18.94 2.60
N SER A 155 17.63 -20.26 2.41
CA SER A 155 16.46 -21.14 2.31
C SER A 155 15.66 -21.18 3.63
N MET A 156 16.37 -21.26 4.76
CA MET A 156 15.75 -21.18 6.09
C MET A 156 15.09 -19.82 6.32
N LEU A 157 15.75 -18.73 5.93
CA LEU A 157 15.19 -17.37 6.02
C LEU A 157 13.94 -17.21 5.16
N GLN A 158 13.93 -17.76 3.95
CA GLN A 158 12.74 -17.80 3.09
C GLN A 158 11.59 -18.54 3.77
N GLY A 159 11.85 -19.71 4.36
CA GLY A 159 10.87 -20.48 5.12
C GLY A 159 10.28 -19.70 6.30
N VAL A 160 11.14 -19.04 7.10
CA VAL A 160 10.68 -18.20 8.22
C VAL A 160 9.83 -17.03 7.72
N LEU A 161 10.24 -16.36 6.64
CA LEU A 161 9.48 -15.22 6.11
C LEU A 161 8.14 -15.64 5.50
N THR A 162 8.09 -16.75 4.75
CA THR A 162 6.83 -17.27 4.19
C THR A 162 5.91 -17.86 5.26
N TYR A 163 6.45 -18.26 6.41
CA TYR A 163 5.68 -18.66 7.59
C TYR A 163 4.92 -17.49 8.23
N HIS A 164 5.43 -16.26 8.08
CA HIS A 164 4.72 -15.06 8.52
C HIS A 164 3.65 -14.59 7.52
N VAL A 165 3.45 -15.30 6.41
CA VAL A 165 2.51 -14.91 5.35
C VAL A 165 1.40 -15.94 5.25
N LEU A 166 0.15 -15.46 5.31
CA LEU A 166 -1.01 -16.26 4.93
C LEU A 166 -1.42 -15.92 3.47
N PRO A 167 -1.80 -16.93 2.67
CA PRO A 167 -2.42 -16.68 1.37
C PRO A 167 -3.83 -16.14 1.59
N GLY A 168 -4.15 -14.95 1.06
CA GLY A 168 -5.45 -14.32 1.23
C GLY A 168 -5.42 -13.02 2.03
N LYS A 169 -6.56 -12.32 2.05
CA LYS A 169 -6.76 -11.08 2.82
C LYS A 169 -7.57 -11.37 4.07
N TYR A 170 -6.91 -11.38 5.23
CA TYR A 170 -7.54 -11.57 6.53
C TYR A 170 -7.38 -10.30 7.36
N SER A 171 -8.49 -9.60 7.54
CA SER A 171 -8.59 -8.54 8.56
C SER A 171 -8.60 -9.14 9.96
N GLY A 172 -8.20 -8.35 10.96
CA GLY A 172 -8.24 -8.73 12.38
C GLY A 172 -9.65 -9.14 12.80
N LYS A 173 -10.69 -8.50 12.24
CA LYS A 173 -12.09 -8.92 12.45
C LYS A 173 -12.39 -10.31 11.90
N GLN A 174 -11.91 -10.63 10.69
CA GLN A 174 -12.10 -11.95 10.09
C GLN A 174 -11.36 -13.04 10.87
N VAL A 175 -10.11 -12.77 11.28
CA VAL A 175 -9.35 -13.68 12.13
C VAL A 175 -10.08 -13.89 13.46
N TRP A 176 -10.59 -12.82 14.07
CA TRP A 176 -11.31 -12.93 15.33
C TRP A 176 -12.64 -13.69 15.21
N ALA A 177 -13.36 -13.50 14.11
CA ALA A 177 -14.57 -14.27 13.81
C ALA A 177 -14.25 -15.76 13.62
N ALA A 178 -13.15 -16.09 12.93
CA ALA A 178 -12.69 -17.47 12.78
C ALA A 178 -12.34 -18.10 14.14
N VAL A 179 -11.64 -17.36 15.01
CA VAL A 179 -11.31 -17.81 16.37
C VAL A 179 -12.57 -18.10 17.19
N LYS A 180 -13.60 -17.24 17.10
CA LYS A 180 -14.89 -17.46 17.78
C LYS A 180 -15.63 -18.67 17.23
N ALA A 181 -15.65 -18.84 15.90
CA ALA A 181 -16.30 -19.98 15.26
C ALA A 181 -15.62 -21.31 15.60
N GLY A 182 -14.29 -21.33 15.75
CA GLY A 182 -13.50 -22.50 16.14
C GLY A 182 -13.43 -22.75 17.65
N GLY A 183 -14.38 -22.24 18.44
CA GLY A 183 -14.44 -22.51 19.89
C GLY A 183 -13.30 -21.89 20.70
N GLY A 184 -12.71 -20.80 20.22
CA GLY A 184 -11.64 -20.06 20.90
C GLY A 184 -10.26 -20.19 20.26
N LYS A 185 -10.13 -20.99 19.19
CA LYS A 185 -8.91 -21.10 18.36
C LYS A 185 -9.26 -21.17 16.88
N ALA A 186 -8.37 -20.72 16.02
CA ALA A 186 -8.47 -20.91 14.58
C ALA A 186 -7.10 -21.24 13.99
N GLU A 187 -7.00 -22.30 13.21
CA GLU A 187 -5.77 -22.66 12.51
C GLU A 187 -5.84 -22.17 11.07
N MET A 188 -4.79 -21.48 10.61
CA MET A 188 -4.67 -21.03 9.22
C MET A 188 -3.32 -21.44 8.64
N LYS A 189 -3.35 -22.00 7.43
CA LYS A 189 -2.15 -22.48 6.74
C LYS A 189 -1.37 -21.31 6.15
N THR A 190 -0.07 -21.27 6.42
CA THR A 190 0.86 -20.28 5.89
C THR A 190 1.29 -20.62 4.46
N VAL A 191 1.93 -19.67 3.79
CA VAL A 191 2.55 -19.90 2.47
C VAL A 191 3.68 -20.92 2.56
N GLN A 192 4.38 -21.00 3.70
CA GLN A 192 5.40 -22.02 3.95
C GLN A 192 4.80 -23.44 3.98
N GLY A 193 3.55 -23.58 4.43
CA GLY A 193 2.80 -24.84 4.46
C GLY A 193 2.36 -25.27 5.85
N GLU A 194 3.03 -24.84 6.91
CA GLU A 194 2.62 -25.09 8.29
C GLU A 194 1.51 -24.13 8.74
N ALA A 195 0.76 -24.54 9.76
CA ALA A 195 -0.36 -23.77 10.28
C ALA A 195 0.07 -22.85 11.43
N LEU A 196 -0.52 -21.66 11.47
CA LEU A 196 -0.51 -20.77 12.61
C LEU A 196 -1.81 -20.91 13.39
N THR A 197 -1.71 -20.98 14.71
CA THR A 197 -2.89 -21.03 15.59
C THR A 197 -3.20 -19.64 16.12
N PHE A 198 -4.33 -19.09 15.72
CA PHE A 198 -4.87 -17.83 16.21
C PHE A 198 -5.78 -18.08 17.41
N TRP A 199 -5.71 -17.21 18.40
CA TRP A 199 -6.55 -17.26 19.59
C TRP A 199 -6.68 -15.87 20.21
N THR A 200 -7.68 -15.67 21.06
CA THR A 200 -7.90 -14.35 21.69
C THR A 200 -7.92 -14.46 23.20
N LYS A 201 -7.38 -13.45 23.87
CA LYS A 201 -7.45 -13.28 25.33
C LYS A 201 -7.98 -11.89 25.63
N GLY A 202 -9.22 -11.84 26.12
CA GLY A 202 -9.94 -10.59 26.29
C GLY A 202 -10.14 -9.89 24.95
N LYS A 203 -9.58 -8.69 24.80
CA LYS A 203 -9.64 -7.87 23.56
C LYS A 203 -8.44 -8.04 22.64
N ASP A 204 -7.44 -8.82 23.05
CA ASP A 204 -6.18 -8.95 22.33
C ASP A 204 -6.19 -10.22 21.46
N LEU A 205 -5.69 -10.10 20.23
CA LEU A 205 -5.45 -11.20 19.30
C LEU A 205 -4.01 -11.71 19.45
N TYR A 206 -3.88 -13.02 19.52
CA TYR A 206 -2.61 -13.72 19.59
C TYR A 206 -2.49 -14.74 18.47
N VAL A 207 -1.25 -14.99 18.08
CA VAL A 207 -0.86 -16.04 17.14
C VAL A 207 0.20 -16.90 17.79
N SER A 208 0.05 -18.22 17.70
CA SER A 208 1.03 -19.20 18.15
C SER A 208 1.62 -19.93 16.96
N ASP A 209 2.92 -20.16 17.00
CA ASP A 209 3.61 -21.05 16.06
C ASP A 209 3.61 -22.51 16.53
N VAL A 210 4.12 -23.40 15.68
CA VAL A 210 4.24 -24.83 15.97
C VAL A 210 5.25 -25.14 17.08
N LYS A 211 6.19 -24.23 17.33
CA LYS A 211 7.19 -24.32 18.42
C LYS A 211 6.66 -23.83 19.76
N GLY A 212 5.42 -23.34 19.81
CA GLY A 212 4.76 -22.86 21.02
C GLY A 212 5.10 -21.41 21.39
N ASN A 213 5.84 -20.68 20.56
CA ASN A 213 6.00 -19.23 20.74
C ASN A 213 4.67 -18.55 20.50
N LYS A 214 4.42 -17.48 21.28
CA LYS A 214 3.17 -16.73 21.23
C LYS A 214 3.50 -15.29 20.90
N ALA A 215 2.99 -14.80 19.78
CA ALA A 215 3.09 -13.41 19.40
C ALA A 215 1.75 -12.70 19.62
N LYS A 216 1.79 -11.53 20.22
CA LYS A 216 0.64 -10.63 20.34
C LYS A 216 0.59 -9.74 19.11
N VAL A 217 -0.61 -9.60 18.52
CA VAL A 217 -0.85 -8.59 17.49
C VAL A 217 -0.97 -7.22 18.18
N THR A 218 0.00 -6.34 17.96
CA THR A 218 0.05 -5.01 18.58
C THR A 218 -0.69 -3.96 17.76
N ILE A 219 -0.59 -4.06 16.43
CA ILE A 219 -1.31 -3.21 15.48
C ILE A 219 -1.92 -4.11 14.42
N ALA A 220 -3.25 -4.16 14.37
CA ALA A 220 -3.98 -4.93 13.37
C ALA A 220 -4.46 -4.03 12.22
N ASP A 221 -4.79 -4.64 11.09
CA ASP A 221 -5.51 -4.01 9.96
C ASP A 221 -4.77 -2.85 9.28
N VAL A 222 -3.45 -2.98 9.13
CA VAL A 222 -2.65 -2.04 8.32
C VAL A 222 -2.86 -2.40 6.84
N ASN A 223 -3.86 -1.78 6.21
CA ASN A 223 -4.22 -2.05 4.82
C ASN A 223 -3.15 -1.59 3.85
N GLN A 224 -2.86 -2.42 2.85
CA GLN A 224 -1.87 -2.19 1.79
C GLN A 224 -2.52 -2.47 0.44
N SER A 225 -1.91 -2.03 -0.66
CA SER A 225 -2.49 -2.22 -2.00
C SER A 225 -2.61 -3.69 -2.39
N ASN A 226 -1.70 -4.54 -1.91
CA ASN A 226 -1.65 -5.97 -2.19
C ASN A 226 -1.93 -6.87 -0.98
N GLY A 227 -2.47 -6.32 0.11
CA GLY A 227 -2.69 -7.12 1.31
C GLY A 227 -3.06 -6.37 2.60
N VAL A 228 -2.82 -7.04 3.73
CA VAL A 228 -2.93 -6.49 5.08
C VAL A 228 -1.70 -6.87 5.88
N ILE A 229 -1.17 -5.91 6.64
CA ILE A 229 -0.12 -6.16 7.62
C ILE A 229 -0.73 -6.16 9.02
N HIS A 230 -0.35 -7.14 9.83
CA HIS A 230 -0.57 -7.18 11.26
C HIS A 230 0.79 -7.13 11.95
N VAL A 231 1.03 -6.14 12.79
CA VAL A 231 2.28 -5.98 13.52
C VAL A 231 2.26 -6.89 14.73
N ILE A 232 3.34 -7.66 14.92
CA ILE A 232 3.48 -8.60 16.03
C ILE A 232 4.73 -8.30 16.87
N ASP A 233 4.69 -8.72 18.13
CA ASP A 233 5.75 -8.44 19.10
C ASP A 233 6.78 -9.57 19.27
N THR A 234 6.61 -10.71 18.59
CA THR A 234 7.47 -11.89 18.68
C THR A 234 7.62 -12.51 17.30
N VAL A 235 8.80 -13.03 16.95
CA VAL A 235 9.06 -13.71 15.67
C VAL A 235 8.48 -15.12 15.71
N LEU A 236 7.77 -15.52 14.66
CA LEU A 236 7.16 -16.85 14.50
C LEU A 236 8.15 -17.79 13.81
N MET A 237 8.24 -19.02 14.30
CA MET A 237 9.19 -20.01 13.81
C MET A 237 8.45 -21.29 13.39
N PRO A 238 8.59 -21.73 12.12
CA PRO A 238 8.26 -23.11 11.74
C PRO A 238 9.23 -24.06 12.44
#